data_AF-A0A2P8QLP4-F1
#
_entry.id   AF-A0A2P8QLP4-F1
#
_cell.length_a   1.000
_cell.length_b   1.000
_cell.length_c   1.000
_cell.angle_alpha   90.00
_cell.angle_beta   90.00
_cell.angle_gamma   90.00
#
_symmetry.space_group_name_H-M   'P 1'
#
loop_
_entity.id
_entity.type
_entity.pdbx_description
1 polymer ?
#
loop_
_entity_poly.entity_id
_entity_poly.type
_entity_poly.pdbx_seq_one_letter_code
_entity_poly.pdbx_strand_id
1 'polypeptide(L)'
;MTNQTEAMRLFEQANRYWFGDMQFNQALQLYREALKHEPTDPVILYQLANVLWAFEEFDEAKELFLLAQQHQEHLSEYGKQILAKEQQRLLKTTSFRRSLPLPLAELSFENLDAMELTHRQWLHIASDAEERRLFGLAADALEHSFYFTDPDNERDRCKLEKENRRALRDLQLMRKEVQE
;
A
#
# COMPACT_ATOMS: atom_id res chain seq x y z
N MET A 1 15.54 24.26 3.01
CA MET A 1 14.12 24.07 3.36
C MET A 1 13.25 23.62 2.19
N THR A 2 13.79 23.43 0.97
CA THR A 2 12.99 23.06 -0.22
C THR A 2 12.82 21.55 -0.42
N ASN A 3 13.82 20.73 -0.08
CA ASN A 3 13.79 19.28 -0.33
C ASN A 3 12.75 18.53 0.53
N GLN A 4 12.70 18.82 1.83
CA GLN A 4 11.73 18.20 2.74
C GLN A 4 10.28 18.47 2.35
N THR A 5 9.99 19.71 1.95
CA THR A 5 8.66 20.12 1.48
C THR A 5 8.27 19.40 0.20
N GLU A 6 9.21 19.26 -0.75
CA GLU A 6 8.94 18.53 -1.99
C GLU A 6 8.76 17.02 -1.75
N ALA A 7 9.59 16.41 -0.90
CA ALA A 7 9.44 15.02 -0.49
C ALA A 7 8.05 14.76 0.09
N MET A 8 7.57 15.64 0.99
CA MET A 8 6.25 15.52 1.58
C MET A 8 5.14 15.66 0.54
N ARG A 9 5.25 16.64 -0.37
CA ARG A 9 4.27 16.85 -1.44
C ARG A 9 4.13 15.62 -2.35
N LEU A 10 5.27 15.07 -2.77
CA LEU A 10 5.33 13.86 -3.60
C LEU A 10 4.77 12.65 -2.84
N PHE A 11 5.13 12.49 -1.56
CA PHE A 11 4.63 11.41 -0.71
C PHE A 11 3.11 11.47 -0.51
N GLU A 12 2.55 12.65 -0.28
CA GLU A 12 1.10 12.83 -0.17
C GLU A 12 0.37 12.57 -1.49
N GLN A 13 0.94 12.98 -2.62
CA GLN A 13 0.38 12.66 -3.93
C GLN A 13 0.44 11.15 -4.21
N ALA A 14 1.54 10.49 -3.86
CA ALA A 14 1.68 9.04 -3.95
C ALA A 14 0.63 8.31 -3.08
N ASN A 15 0.37 8.81 -1.87
CA ASN A 15 -0.68 8.29 -1.00
C ASN A 15 -2.07 8.42 -1.63
N ARG A 16 -2.38 9.55 -2.29
CA ARG A 16 -3.66 9.71 -3.01
C ARG A 16 -3.81 8.67 -4.12
N TYR A 17 -2.77 8.46 -4.92
CA TYR A 17 -2.79 7.44 -5.97
C TYR A 17 -2.88 6.01 -5.43
N TRP A 18 -2.20 5.72 -4.32
CA TRP A 18 -2.19 4.38 -3.72
C TRP A 18 -3.52 4.03 -3.03
N PHE A 19 -4.01 4.93 -2.17
CA PHE A 19 -5.16 4.66 -1.30
C PHE A 19 -6.50 5.14 -1.88
N GLY A 20 -6.48 6.09 -2.82
CA GLY A 20 -7.68 6.66 -3.44
C GLY A 20 -7.88 6.18 -4.86
N ASP A 21 -6.98 6.58 -5.75
CA ASP A 21 -7.21 6.43 -7.21
C ASP A 21 -6.83 5.05 -7.76
N MET A 22 -6.21 4.19 -6.93
CA MET A 22 -5.68 2.87 -7.30
C MET A 22 -4.73 2.90 -8.51
N GLN A 23 -3.98 4.00 -8.63
CA GLN A 23 -2.98 4.23 -9.66
C GLN A 23 -1.59 3.78 -9.15
N PHE A 24 -1.40 2.47 -9.04
CA PHE A 24 -0.28 1.88 -8.30
C PHE A 24 1.10 2.20 -8.91
N ASN A 25 1.21 2.23 -10.23
CA ASN A 25 2.46 2.54 -10.91
C ASN A 25 2.87 4.02 -10.70
N GLN A 26 1.91 4.94 -10.87
CA GLN A 26 2.15 6.36 -10.58
C GLN A 26 2.53 6.58 -9.11
N ALA A 27 1.86 5.87 -8.18
CA ALA A 27 2.21 5.93 -6.77
C ALA A 27 3.66 5.47 -6.51
N LEU A 28 4.07 4.33 -7.07
CA LEU A 28 5.45 3.82 -6.94
C LEU A 28 6.49 4.82 -7.45
N GLN A 29 6.26 5.44 -8.61
CA GLN A 29 7.17 6.45 -9.17
C GLN A 29 7.32 7.63 -8.22
N LEU A 30 6.22 8.15 -7.68
CA LEU A 30 6.24 9.26 -6.74
C LEU A 30 6.88 8.92 -5.40
N TYR A 31 6.68 7.70 -4.87
CA TYR A 31 7.38 7.27 -3.65
C TYR A 31 8.90 7.20 -3.87
N ARG A 32 9.34 6.66 -5.01
CA ARG A 32 10.77 6.64 -5.39
C ARG A 32 11.32 8.06 -5.54
N GLU A 33 10.53 8.99 -6.08
CA GLU A 33 10.93 10.39 -6.20
C GLU A 33 11.01 11.08 -4.84
N ALA A 34 10.01 10.90 -3.97
CA ALA A 34 9.99 11.43 -2.61
C ALA A 34 11.22 10.97 -1.81
N LEU A 35 11.60 9.69 -1.97
CA LEU A 35 12.79 9.14 -1.30
C LEU A 35 14.10 9.78 -1.81
N LYS A 36 14.19 10.21 -3.07
CA LYS A 36 15.40 10.91 -3.57
C LYS A 36 15.60 12.25 -2.85
N HIS A 37 14.53 12.92 -2.47
CA HIS A 37 14.58 14.18 -1.75
C HIS A 37 14.90 13.99 -0.26
N GLU A 38 14.38 12.93 0.36
CA GLU A 38 14.64 12.58 1.77
C GLU A 38 15.00 11.08 1.92
N PRO A 39 16.25 10.67 1.63
CA PRO A 39 16.66 9.26 1.55
C PRO A 39 16.61 8.49 2.86
N THR A 40 16.55 9.22 3.98
CA THR A 40 16.59 8.66 5.33
C THR A 40 15.26 8.80 6.06
N ASP A 41 14.20 9.28 5.41
CA ASP A 41 12.88 9.38 6.04
C ASP A 41 12.30 7.97 6.28
N PRO A 42 12.18 7.52 7.54
CA PRO A 42 11.74 6.15 7.83
C PRO A 42 10.29 5.88 7.42
N VAL A 43 9.44 6.90 7.29
CA VAL A 43 8.04 6.72 6.84
C VAL A 43 7.98 6.51 5.32
N ILE A 44 8.79 7.26 4.55
CA ILE A 44 8.90 7.05 3.10
C ILE A 44 9.51 5.67 2.83
N LEU A 45 10.61 5.32 3.52
CA LEU A 45 11.25 4.02 3.41
C LEU A 45 10.27 2.87 3.72
N TYR A 46 9.56 2.96 4.85
CA TYR A 46 8.55 1.97 5.24
C TYR A 46 7.45 1.81 4.19
N GLN A 47 6.88 2.92 3.71
CA GLN A 47 5.76 2.86 2.78
C GLN A 47 6.22 2.36 1.40
N LEU A 48 7.35 2.83 0.89
CA LEU A 48 7.91 2.32 -0.36
C LEU A 48 8.23 0.83 -0.26
N ALA A 49 8.70 0.36 0.89
CA ALA A 49 8.94 -1.06 1.10
C ALA A 49 7.65 -1.90 1.03
N ASN A 50 6.53 -1.41 1.59
CA ASN A 50 5.23 -2.06 1.43
C ASN A 50 4.74 -2.05 -0.03
N VAL A 51 4.98 -0.96 -0.75
CA VAL A 51 4.64 -0.84 -2.17
C VAL A 51 5.45 -1.84 -3.01
N LEU A 52 6.77 -1.88 -2.83
CA LEU A 52 7.66 -2.83 -3.51
C LEU A 52 7.29 -4.28 -3.17
N TRP A 53 6.90 -4.54 -1.92
CA TRP A 53 6.39 -5.84 -1.53
C TRP A 53 5.17 -6.25 -2.34
N ALA A 54 4.20 -5.35 -2.52
CA ALA A 54 3.03 -5.61 -3.34
C ALA A 54 3.42 -5.89 -4.80
N PHE A 55 4.44 -5.18 -5.32
CA PHE A 55 5.05 -5.35 -6.64
C PHE A 55 5.94 -6.59 -6.78
N GLU A 56 6.02 -7.44 -5.76
CA GLU A 56 6.82 -8.66 -5.72
C GLU A 56 8.35 -8.40 -5.78
N GLU A 57 8.77 -7.15 -5.58
CA GLU A 57 10.18 -6.73 -5.47
C GLU A 57 10.67 -6.97 -4.04
N PHE A 58 10.65 -8.24 -3.60
CA PHE A 58 10.80 -8.62 -2.19
C PHE A 58 12.17 -8.28 -1.60
N ASP A 59 13.23 -8.34 -2.39
CA ASP A 59 14.58 -8.10 -1.90
C ASP A 59 14.81 -6.60 -1.66
N GLU A 60 14.45 -5.74 -2.63
CA GLU A 60 14.47 -4.28 -2.46
C GLU A 60 13.56 -3.85 -1.31
N ALA A 61 12.36 -4.44 -1.18
CA ALA A 61 11.46 -4.17 -0.05
C ALA A 61 12.12 -4.46 1.30
N LYS A 62 12.78 -5.62 1.46
CA LYS A 62 13.47 -5.97 2.72
C LYS A 62 14.61 -5.01 3.04
N GLU A 63 15.39 -4.60 2.04
CA GLU A 63 16.46 -3.61 2.22
C GLU A 63 15.91 -2.29 2.75
N LEU A 64 14.83 -1.77 2.15
CA LEU A 64 14.18 -0.54 2.62
C LEU A 64 13.61 -0.66 4.03
N PHE A 65 13.05 -1.82 4.40
CA PHE A 65 12.61 -2.06 5.79
C PHE A 65 13.77 -2.00 6.78
N LEU A 66 14.92 -2.57 6.43
CA LEU A 66 16.12 -2.51 7.26
C LEU A 66 16.64 -1.07 7.38
N LEU A 67 16.61 -0.29 6.30
CA LEU A 67 16.97 1.12 6.33
C LEU A 67 15.98 1.95 7.19
N ALA A 68 14.66 1.70 7.06
CA ALA A 68 13.66 2.36 7.91
C ALA A 68 13.90 2.07 9.40
N GLN A 69 14.32 0.85 9.72
CA GLN A 69 14.68 0.43 11.07
C GLN A 69 15.94 1.11 11.60
N GLN A 70 16.92 1.38 10.73
CA GLN A 70 18.13 2.12 11.09
C GLN A 70 17.84 3.59 11.41
N HIS A 71 16.82 4.17 10.77
CA HIS A 71 16.41 5.57 10.93
C HIS A 71 15.15 5.77 11.79
N GLN A 72 14.77 4.75 12.56
CA GLN A 72 13.53 4.74 13.36
C GLN A 72 13.50 5.80 14.47
N GLU A 73 14.61 6.47 14.77
CA GLU A 73 14.68 7.58 15.74
C GLU A 73 13.77 8.75 15.37
N HIS A 74 13.42 8.89 14.09
CA HIS A 74 12.48 9.90 13.60
C HIS A 74 11.00 9.45 13.63
N LEU A 75 10.74 8.19 13.99
CA LEU A 75 9.37 7.66 14.15
C LEU A 75 8.82 7.91 15.54
N SER A 76 7.49 8.08 15.63
CA SER A 76 6.76 8.05 16.89
C SER A 76 6.87 6.66 17.54
N GLU A 77 6.60 6.54 18.84
CA GLU A 77 6.54 5.23 19.50
C GLU A 77 5.51 4.30 18.85
N TYR A 78 4.39 4.88 18.40
CA TYR A 78 3.40 4.18 17.59
C TYR A 78 4.01 3.68 16.28
N GLY A 79 4.76 4.53 15.57
CA GLY A 79 5.37 4.15 14.30
C GLY A 79 6.44 3.07 14.42
N LYS A 80 7.23 3.07 15.50
CA LYS A 80 8.18 1.99 15.79
C LYS A 80 7.47 0.65 16.00
N GLN A 81 6.32 0.64 16.68
CA GLN A 81 5.52 -0.56 16.87
C GLN A 81 4.96 -1.10 15.55
N ILE A 82 4.46 -0.22 14.68
CA ILE A 82 3.97 -0.59 13.34
C ILE A 82 5.11 -1.18 12.50
N LEU A 83 6.25 -0.49 12.43
CA LEU A 83 7.43 -0.95 11.68
C LEU A 83 7.89 -2.35 12.15
N ALA A 84 8.02 -2.56 13.46
CA ALA A 84 8.44 -3.85 14.02
C ALA A 84 7.44 -4.97 13.70
N LYS A 85 6.13 -4.69 13.78
CA LYS A 85 5.08 -5.66 13.45
C LYS A 85 5.12 -6.06 11.98
N GLU A 86 5.25 -5.09 11.08
CA GLU A 86 5.29 -5.37 9.63
C GLU A 86 6.57 -6.12 9.24
N GLN A 87 7.72 -5.77 9.82
CA GLN A 87 8.95 -6.51 9.58
C GLN A 87 8.81 -8.00 9.92
N GLN A 88 8.21 -8.32 11.08
CA GLN A 88 7.96 -9.71 11.45
C GLN A 88 7.01 -10.43 10.50
N ARG A 89 6.01 -9.73 9.95
CA ARG A 89 5.09 -10.30 8.95
C ARG A 89 5.83 -10.62 7.65
N LEU A 90 6.64 -9.69 7.17
CA LEU A 90 7.36 -9.81 5.89
C LEU A 90 8.49 -10.84 5.91
N LEU A 91 9.07 -11.10 7.08
CA LEU A 91 10.00 -12.22 7.24
C LEU A 91 9.29 -13.59 7.21
N LYS A 92 7.97 -13.63 7.46
CA LYS A 92 7.19 -14.88 7.46
C LYS A 92 6.59 -15.21 6.10
N THR A 93 6.04 -14.21 5.42
CA THR A 93 5.43 -14.37 4.10
C THR A 93 6.49 -14.10 3.05
N THR A 94 6.66 -14.97 2.05
CA THR A 94 7.69 -14.78 0.99
C THR A 94 7.15 -14.90 -0.43
N SER A 95 5.88 -15.28 -0.60
CA SER A 95 5.26 -15.45 -1.91
C SER A 95 3.76 -15.20 -1.82
N PHE A 96 3.18 -14.66 -2.88
CA PHE A 96 1.74 -14.57 -3.05
C PHE A 96 1.16 -15.90 -3.54
N ARG A 97 -0.06 -16.23 -3.10
CA ARG A 97 -0.72 -17.48 -3.53
C ARG A 97 -1.00 -17.53 -5.04
N ARG A 98 -1.31 -16.38 -5.64
CA ARG A 98 -1.61 -16.21 -7.07
C ARG A 98 -1.12 -14.87 -7.57
N SER A 99 -0.84 -14.81 -8.86
CA SER A 99 -0.55 -13.56 -9.57
C SER A 99 -1.84 -12.82 -9.91
N LEU A 100 -1.77 -11.49 -9.88
CA LEU A 100 -2.84 -10.63 -10.40
C LEU A 100 -2.96 -10.79 -11.93
N PRO A 101 -4.14 -10.51 -12.51
CA PRO A 101 -4.38 -10.69 -13.95
C PRO A 101 -3.59 -9.71 -14.82
N LEU A 102 -3.14 -8.59 -14.24
CA LEU A 102 -2.27 -7.60 -14.86
C LEU A 102 -1.03 -7.40 -13.99
N PRO A 103 0.14 -7.09 -14.58
CA PRO A 103 1.28 -6.64 -13.81
C PRO A 103 0.93 -5.33 -13.09
N LEU A 104 1.50 -5.11 -11.91
CA LEU A 104 1.19 -3.92 -11.09
C LEU A 104 1.54 -2.57 -11.77
N ALA A 105 2.39 -2.59 -12.79
CA ALA A 105 2.68 -1.44 -13.63
C ALA A 105 1.48 -0.99 -14.49
N GLU A 106 0.59 -1.92 -14.85
CA GLU A 106 -0.60 -1.71 -15.67
C GLU A 106 -1.90 -1.87 -14.88
N LEU A 107 -1.80 -2.27 -13.61
CA LEU A 107 -2.95 -2.51 -12.75
C LEU A 107 -3.63 -1.18 -12.42
N SER A 108 -4.81 -0.99 -13.00
CA SER A 108 -5.76 0.05 -12.64
C SER A 108 -7.16 -0.55 -12.66
N PHE A 109 -8.08 0.05 -11.92
CA PHE A 109 -9.48 -0.39 -11.92
C PHE A 109 -10.08 -0.30 -13.33
N GLU A 110 -9.81 0.79 -14.06
CA GLU A 110 -10.25 1.00 -15.45
C GLU A 110 -9.80 -0.13 -16.39
N ASN A 111 -8.55 -0.56 -16.28
CA ASN A 111 -8.04 -1.65 -17.10
C ASN A 111 -8.69 -2.99 -16.76
N LEU A 112 -8.97 -3.25 -15.48
CA LEU A 112 -9.66 -4.47 -15.05
C LEU A 112 -11.12 -4.50 -15.50
N ASP A 113 -11.82 -3.36 -15.42
CA ASP A 113 -13.21 -3.24 -15.86
C ASP A 113 -13.35 -3.50 -17.37
N ALA A 114 -12.36 -3.06 -18.16
CA ALA A 114 -12.30 -3.31 -19.60
C ALA A 114 -12.06 -4.78 -20.00
N MET A 115 -11.67 -5.66 -19.07
CA MET A 115 -11.31 -7.07 -19.36
C MET A 115 -12.50 -8.04 -19.39
N GLU A 116 -13.75 -7.56 -19.26
CA GLU A 116 -14.97 -8.39 -19.25
C GLU A 116 -14.88 -9.57 -18.26
N LEU A 117 -14.33 -9.31 -17.07
CA LEU A 117 -14.05 -10.32 -16.06
C LEU A 117 -15.33 -10.92 -15.48
N THR A 118 -15.32 -12.24 -15.27
CA THR A 118 -16.39 -12.93 -14.54
C THR A 118 -16.35 -12.58 -13.05
N HIS A 119 -17.50 -12.69 -12.39
CA HIS A 119 -17.61 -12.55 -10.92
C HIS A 119 -16.59 -13.39 -10.14
N ARG A 120 -16.30 -14.61 -10.61
CA ARG A 120 -15.30 -15.47 -9.98
C ARG A 120 -13.88 -14.92 -10.14
N GLN A 121 -13.56 -14.32 -11.28
CA GLN A 121 -12.27 -13.66 -11.49
C GLN A 121 -12.15 -12.41 -10.61
N TRP A 122 -13.21 -11.62 -10.47
CA TRP A 122 -13.27 -10.51 -9.52
C TRP A 122 -13.05 -10.95 -8.07
N LEU A 123 -13.64 -12.06 -7.64
CA LEU A 123 -13.40 -12.62 -6.31
C LEU A 123 -11.94 -13.04 -6.13
N HIS A 124 -11.31 -13.57 -7.17
CA HIS A 124 -9.89 -13.92 -7.14
C HIS A 124 -9.01 -12.67 -7.02
N ILE A 125 -9.30 -11.63 -7.81
CA ILE A 125 -8.63 -10.33 -7.71
C ILE A 125 -8.78 -9.74 -6.32
N ALA A 126 -9.99 -9.75 -5.75
CA ALA A 126 -10.24 -9.22 -4.41
C ALA A 126 -9.33 -9.89 -3.36
N SER A 127 -9.30 -11.22 -3.35
CA SER A 127 -8.44 -11.98 -2.43
C SER A 127 -6.95 -11.76 -2.69
N ASP A 128 -6.52 -11.65 -3.94
CA ASP A 128 -5.11 -11.51 -4.30
C ASP A 128 -4.60 -10.08 -4.07
N ALA A 129 -5.48 -9.08 -4.21
CA ALA A 129 -5.27 -7.68 -3.86
C ALA A 129 -5.22 -7.49 -2.33
N GLU A 130 -6.10 -8.15 -1.56
CA GLU A 130 -6.07 -8.12 -0.09
C GLU A 130 -4.73 -8.67 0.45
N GLU A 131 -4.26 -9.79 -0.11
CA GLU A 131 -2.97 -10.39 0.28
C GLU A 131 -1.78 -9.45 0.02
N ARG A 132 -1.88 -8.62 -1.01
CA ARG A 132 -0.93 -7.56 -1.37
C ARG A 132 -1.18 -6.23 -0.64
N ARG A 133 -2.22 -6.16 0.21
CA ARG A 133 -2.66 -4.95 0.92
C ARG A 133 -3.09 -3.80 0.00
N LEU A 134 -3.53 -4.13 -1.20
CA LEU A 134 -4.18 -3.20 -2.14
C LEU A 134 -5.65 -3.08 -1.75
N PHE A 135 -5.92 -2.62 -0.53
CA PHE A 135 -7.24 -2.74 0.09
C PHE A 135 -8.35 -1.99 -0.65
N GLY A 136 -8.05 -0.84 -1.26
CA GLY A 136 -8.98 -0.15 -2.14
C GLY A 136 -9.43 -1.04 -3.31
N LEU A 137 -8.45 -1.56 -4.06
CA LEU A 137 -8.73 -2.50 -5.16
C LEU A 137 -9.44 -3.76 -4.68
N ALA A 138 -9.06 -4.30 -3.52
CA ALA A 138 -9.71 -5.48 -2.97
C ALA A 138 -11.20 -5.22 -2.66
N ALA A 139 -11.53 -4.05 -2.12
CA ALA A 139 -12.92 -3.66 -1.85
C ALA A 139 -13.72 -3.52 -3.15
N ASP A 140 -13.18 -2.80 -4.13
CA ASP A 140 -13.84 -2.56 -5.41
C ASP A 140 -14.01 -3.87 -6.20
N ALA A 141 -12.99 -4.72 -6.23
CA ALA A 141 -13.07 -6.04 -6.85
C ALA A 141 -14.10 -6.94 -6.15
N LEU A 142 -14.26 -6.85 -4.83
CA LEU A 142 -15.26 -7.61 -4.09
C LEU A 142 -16.67 -7.17 -4.48
N GLU A 143 -16.90 -5.86 -4.67
CA GLU A 143 -18.17 -5.33 -5.15
C GLU A 143 -18.56 -5.89 -6.52
N HIS A 144 -17.60 -6.02 -7.43
CA HIS A 144 -17.80 -6.58 -8.78
C HIS A 144 -17.95 -8.10 -8.79
N SER A 145 -17.61 -8.78 -7.70
CA SER A 145 -17.64 -10.24 -7.63
C SER A 145 -19.03 -10.82 -7.37
N PHE A 146 -20.07 -10.00 -7.20
CA PHE A 146 -21.43 -10.48 -6.94
C PHE A 146 -22.49 -9.72 -7.75
N TYR A 147 -23.57 -10.41 -8.11
CA TYR A 147 -24.71 -9.84 -8.84
C TYR A 147 -25.64 -8.99 -7.95
N PHE A 148 -25.59 -9.19 -6.63
CA PHE A 148 -26.47 -8.53 -5.67
C PHE A 148 -25.71 -8.26 -4.36
N THR A 149 -26.15 -7.24 -3.62
CA THR A 149 -25.59 -6.89 -2.32
C THR A 149 -25.99 -7.95 -1.29
N ASP A 150 -25.08 -8.86 -0.99
CA ASP A 150 -25.16 -9.75 0.17
C ASP A 150 -24.65 -8.99 1.41
N PRO A 151 -25.41 -8.95 2.53
CA PRO A 151 -24.96 -8.32 3.77
C PRO A 151 -23.58 -8.77 4.27
N ASP A 152 -23.21 -10.03 4.05
CA ASP A 152 -21.89 -10.54 4.46
C ASP A 152 -20.78 -9.99 3.55
N ASN A 153 -21.03 -9.88 2.26
CA ASN A 153 -20.07 -9.29 1.32
C ASN A 153 -19.91 -7.79 1.56
N GLU A 154 -20.99 -7.08 1.85
CA GLU A 154 -20.95 -5.65 2.20
C GLU A 154 -20.14 -5.42 3.49
N ARG A 155 -20.24 -6.33 4.46
CA ARG A 155 -19.44 -6.30 5.67
C ARG A 155 -17.95 -6.46 5.37
N ASP A 156 -17.58 -7.40 4.50
CA ASP A 156 -16.19 -7.63 4.11
C ASP A 156 -15.62 -6.48 3.28
N ARG A 157 -16.41 -5.91 2.35
CA ARG A 157 -16.07 -4.70 1.60
C ARG A 157 -15.79 -3.52 2.55
N CYS A 158 -16.70 -3.27 3.49
CA CYS A 158 -16.54 -2.22 4.50
C CYS A 158 -15.31 -2.42 5.39
N LYS A 159 -14.96 -3.68 5.70
CA LYS A 159 -13.73 -4.02 6.43
C LYS A 159 -12.50 -3.65 5.62
N LEU A 160 -12.44 -4.01 4.33
CA LEU A 160 -11.33 -3.65 3.45
C LEU A 160 -11.15 -2.14 3.33
N GLU A 161 -12.23 -1.39 3.14
CA GLU A 161 -12.16 0.08 3.14
C GLU A 161 -11.65 0.66 4.48
N LYS A 162 -12.06 0.07 5.61
CA LYS A 162 -11.56 0.48 6.93
C LYS A 162 -10.06 0.20 7.07
N GLU A 163 -9.58 -0.94 6.60
CA GLU A 163 -8.15 -1.25 6.57
C GLU A 163 -7.38 -0.31 5.62
N ASN A 164 -7.96 0.05 4.47
CA ASN A 164 -7.39 1.04 3.55
C ASN A 164 -7.20 2.41 4.22
N ARG A 165 -8.27 2.92 4.85
CA ARG A 165 -8.24 4.20 5.60
C ARG A 165 -7.29 4.13 6.79
N ARG A 166 -7.27 3.00 7.48
CA ARG A 166 -6.37 2.76 8.61
C ARG A 166 -4.91 2.79 8.16
N ALA A 167 -4.56 2.10 7.07
CA ALA A 167 -3.19 2.09 6.57
C ALA A 167 -2.69 3.50 6.23
N LEU A 168 -3.52 4.33 5.59
CA LEU A 168 -3.20 5.74 5.36
C LEU A 168 -3.03 6.52 6.68
N ARG A 169 -3.92 6.31 7.64
CA ARG A 169 -3.83 6.96 8.97
C ARG A 169 -2.59 6.53 9.74
N ASP A 170 -2.20 5.26 9.65
CA ASP A 170 -1.00 4.73 10.30
C ASP A 170 0.23 5.50 9.80
N LEU A 171 0.36 5.77 8.49
CA LEU A 171 1.45 6.58 7.93
C LEU A 171 1.53 7.99 8.52
N GLN A 172 0.38 8.61 8.78
CA GLN A 172 0.31 9.94 9.41
C GLN A 172 0.79 9.88 10.87
N LEU A 173 0.35 8.85 11.61
CA LEU A 173 0.70 8.65 13.02
C LEU A 173 2.13 8.13 13.22
N MET A 174 2.75 7.55 12.19
CA MET A 174 4.14 7.09 12.24
C MET A 174 5.14 8.24 12.36
N ARG A 175 4.83 9.40 11.79
CA ARG A 175 5.68 10.60 11.90
C ARG A 175 5.60 11.12 13.34
N LYS A 176 6.73 11.53 13.92
CA LYS A 176 6.71 12.28 15.18
C LYS A 176 5.96 13.59 14.97
N GLU A 177 5.08 13.95 15.91
CA GLU A 177 4.58 15.31 15.99
C GLU A 177 5.79 16.24 16.19
N VAL A 178 5.91 17.25 15.35
CA VAL A 178 6.94 18.28 15.52
C VAL A 178 6.60 18.97 16.83
N GLN A 179 7.40 18.75 17.87
CA GLN A 179 7.38 19.62 19.05
C GLN A 179 7.93 20.96 18.59
N GLU A 180 7.05 21.97 18.52
CA GLU A 180 7.42 23.38 18.34
C GLU A 180 8.39 23.86 19.42
#